data_AF-A0A508BCR4-F1
#
_entry.id   AF-A0A508BCR4-F1
#
_cell.length_a   1.000
_cell.length_b   1.000
_cell.length_c   1.000
_cell.angle_alpha   90.00
_cell.angle_beta   90.00
_cell.angle_gamma   90.00
#
_symmetry.space_group_name_H-M   'P 1'
#
loop_
_entity.id
_entity.type
_entity.pdbx_description
1 polymer ?
#
loop_
_entity_poly.entity_id
_entity_poly.type
_entity_poly.pdbx_seq_one_letter_code
_entity_poly.pdbx_strand_id
1 'polypeptide(L)'
;MNGTRGNLQVGDLLQGSAGALSVTGCLLFKEWDSQDHCFYYWEEWQLIGASNADTWVEIDHDPGEVLFYEPVRLQETIEPWALTVGQTMPLTINGVLHRGMVEEVTTGTLENVVGSPVCPLNIGETMTYAEVRLTDPAGVTSRLTIDSHRFRDLLAYRKTSLSTAQQKQLFGRVLYNRRSAPGRTGRNIGCAVVAALVSIVLVGGLFSACSNPGRSNGDADPTSTSHSGSSRSYRHRPVYGGGGGGVGK
;
A
#
# COMPACT_ATOMS: atom_id res chain seq x y z
N MET A 1 3.43 -27.60 -5.38
CA MET A 1 4.14 -26.38 -5.80
C MET A 1 3.66 -25.27 -4.89
N ASN A 2 4.53 -24.66 -4.08
CA ASN A 2 4.14 -23.50 -3.26
C ASN A 2 3.75 -22.39 -4.24
N GLY A 3 2.53 -21.85 -4.15
CA GLY A 3 1.98 -20.88 -5.11
C GLY A 3 2.74 -19.56 -5.24
N THR A 4 3.92 -19.42 -4.64
CA THR A 4 4.80 -18.26 -4.64
C THR A 4 5.59 -18.15 -5.96
N ARG A 5 5.71 -16.94 -6.49
CA ARG A 5 6.48 -16.51 -7.67
C ARG A 5 7.73 -15.71 -7.30
N GLY A 6 7.83 -15.19 -6.07
CA GLY A 6 9.01 -14.50 -5.58
C GLY A 6 10.26 -15.38 -5.58
N ASN A 7 11.40 -14.78 -5.93
CA ASN A 7 12.73 -15.35 -5.76
C ASN A 7 13.20 -15.15 -4.29
N LEU A 8 12.43 -15.73 -3.37
CA LEU A 8 12.63 -15.70 -1.93
C LEU A 8 12.38 -17.10 -1.36
N GLN A 9 13.17 -17.46 -0.36
CA GLN A 9 13.02 -18.68 0.42
C GLN A 9 13.22 -18.35 1.89
N VAL A 10 12.50 -19.07 2.75
CA VAL A 10 12.69 -18.96 4.21
C VAL A 10 14.14 -19.30 4.55
N GLY A 11 14.78 -18.45 5.36
CA GLY A 11 16.20 -18.54 5.71
C GLY A 11 17.15 -17.79 4.76
N ASP A 12 16.66 -17.24 3.65
CA ASP A 12 17.47 -16.34 2.82
C ASP A 12 17.97 -15.14 3.64
N LEU A 13 19.21 -14.73 3.37
CA LEU A 13 19.80 -13.51 3.90
C LEU A 13 19.98 -12.51 2.76
N LEU A 14 19.17 -11.45 2.77
CA LEU A 14 19.24 -10.34 1.83
C LEU A 14 20.27 -9.33 2.36
N GLN A 15 21.18 -8.89 1.49
CA GLN A 15 22.26 -7.96 1.84
C GLN A 15 22.29 -6.80 0.87
N GLY A 16 21.64 -5.70 1.22
CA GLY A 16 21.65 -4.47 0.43
C GLY A 16 21.68 -3.23 1.31
N SER A 17 21.25 -2.10 0.77
CA SER A 17 21.26 -0.84 1.51
C SER A 17 20.27 -0.81 2.68
N ALA A 18 19.29 -1.72 2.72
CA ALA A 18 18.41 -1.90 3.88
C ALA A 18 19.10 -2.66 5.05
N GLY A 19 20.36 -3.06 4.87
CA GLY A 19 21.10 -3.89 5.82
C GLY A 19 20.91 -5.39 5.56
N ALA A 20 21.31 -6.18 6.54
CA ALA A 20 21.11 -7.63 6.52
C ALA A 20 19.68 -7.96 6.99
N LEU A 21 18.88 -8.54 6.09
CA LEU A 21 17.48 -8.93 6.35
C LEU A 21 17.33 -10.44 6.15
N SER A 22 16.79 -11.14 7.14
CA SER A 22 16.47 -12.56 7.04
C SER A 22 15.01 -12.76 6.66
N VAL A 23 14.75 -13.65 5.70
CA VAL A 23 13.40 -14.03 5.28
C VAL A 23 12.85 -15.08 6.25
N THR A 24 11.76 -14.78 6.96
CA THR A 24 11.19 -15.68 7.98
C THR A 24 9.95 -16.43 7.52
N GLY A 25 9.22 -15.87 6.56
CA GLY A 25 7.99 -16.48 6.08
C GLY A 25 7.29 -15.70 4.98
N CYS A 26 6.22 -16.29 4.47
CA CYS A 26 5.37 -15.74 3.42
C CYS A 26 3.89 -16.02 3.76
N LEU A 27 3.06 -15.00 3.60
CA LEU A 27 1.61 -15.12 3.51
C LEU A 27 1.20 -15.02 2.05
N LEU A 28 0.56 -16.06 1.53
CA LEU A 28 -0.02 -16.03 0.18
C LEU A 28 -1.51 -15.72 0.32
N PHE A 29 -1.92 -14.60 -0.25
CA PHE A 29 -3.32 -14.19 -0.28
C PHE A 29 -3.91 -14.34 -1.68
N LYS A 30 -5.24 -14.41 -1.72
CA LYS A 30 -6.03 -14.30 -2.95
C LYS A 30 -7.25 -13.42 -2.76
N GLU A 31 -7.65 -12.74 -3.82
CA GLU A 31 -8.87 -11.95 -3.89
C GLU A 31 -9.71 -12.40 -5.10
N TRP A 32 -11.03 -12.46 -4.94
CA TRP A 32 -11.94 -12.72 -6.03
C TRP A 32 -12.44 -11.42 -6.66
N ASP A 33 -12.12 -11.19 -7.93
CA ASP A 33 -12.71 -10.10 -8.70
C ASP A 33 -14.05 -10.55 -9.31
N SER A 34 -15.13 -9.92 -8.86
CA SER A 34 -16.49 -10.19 -9.34
C SER A 34 -16.74 -9.75 -10.79
N GLN A 35 -15.94 -8.85 -11.36
CA GLN A 35 -16.13 -8.31 -12.71
C GLN A 35 -15.59 -9.22 -13.79
N ASP A 36 -14.38 -9.77 -13.60
CA ASP A 36 -13.76 -10.68 -14.56
C ASP A 36 -13.69 -12.13 -14.10
N HIS A 37 -14.31 -12.43 -12.95
CA HIS A 37 -14.49 -13.78 -12.41
C HIS A 37 -13.17 -14.55 -12.28
N CYS A 38 -12.14 -13.84 -11.83
CA CYS A 38 -10.80 -14.38 -11.65
C CYS A 38 -10.31 -14.17 -10.21
N PHE A 39 -9.41 -15.05 -9.77
CA PHE A 39 -8.64 -14.83 -8.55
C PHE A 39 -7.34 -14.09 -8.87
N TYR A 40 -7.10 -13.02 -8.13
CA TYR A 40 -5.84 -12.27 -8.07
C TYR A 40 -5.05 -12.73 -6.85
N TYR A 41 -3.71 -12.75 -6.95
CA TYR A 41 -2.84 -13.31 -5.90
C TYR A 41 -1.69 -12.37 -5.57
N TRP A 42 -1.33 -12.32 -4.29
CA TRP A 42 -0.12 -11.63 -3.85
C TRP A 42 0.54 -12.37 -2.69
N GLU A 43 1.85 -12.20 -2.59
CA GLU A 43 2.68 -12.74 -1.53
C GLU A 43 3.15 -11.61 -0.62
N GLU A 44 2.96 -11.73 0.68
CA GLU A 44 3.56 -10.85 1.68
C GLU A 44 4.68 -11.60 2.40
N TRP A 45 5.93 -11.22 2.14
CA TRP A 45 7.11 -11.84 2.74
C TRP A 45 7.60 -11.04 3.93
N GLN A 46 7.73 -11.71 5.07
CA GLN A 46 8.29 -11.13 6.27
C GLN A 46 9.82 -11.15 6.25
N LEU A 47 10.41 -9.98 6.46
CA LEU A 47 11.84 -9.74 6.52
C LEU A 47 12.20 -9.19 7.91
N ILE A 48 13.16 -9.81 8.59
CA ILE A 48 13.63 -9.37 9.92
C ILE A 48 15.09 -8.95 9.83
N GLY A 49 15.37 -7.69 10.19
CA GLY A 49 16.73 -7.16 10.33
C GLY A 49 17.28 -7.23 11.76
N ALA A 50 18.56 -6.86 11.94
CA ALA A 50 19.23 -6.86 13.24
C ALA A 50 18.56 -5.97 14.31
N SER A 51 17.81 -4.95 13.90
CA SER A 51 17.01 -4.09 14.79
C SER A 51 15.61 -4.64 15.10
N ASN A 52 15.28 -5.86 14.65
CA ASN A 52 13.93 -6.43 14.64
C ASN A 52 12.88 -5.53 13.97
N ALA A 53 13.31 -4.63 13.09
CA ALA A 53 12.41 -3.85 12.25
C ALA A 53 11.56 -4.83 11.43
N ASP A 54 10.24 -4.83 11.65
CA ASP A 54 9.33 -5.63 10.85
C ASP A 54 9.20 -4.96 9.50
N THR A 55 9.78 -5.60 8.50
CA THR A 55 9.76 -5.12 7.14
C THR A 55 9.09 -6.18 6.30
N TRP A 56 8.14 -5.76 5.48
CA TRP A 56 7.45 -6.66 4.59
C TRP A 56 7.73 -6.27 3.15
N VAL A 57 7.77 -7.28 2.28
CA VAL A 57 7.75 -7.05 0.85
C VAL A 57 6.57 -7.80 0.26
N GLU A 58 5.72 -7.07 -0.46
CA GLU A 58 4.67 -7.68 -1.25
C GLU A 58 5.16 -7.94 -2.67
N ILE A 59 4.80 -9.10 -3.21
CA ILE A 59 4.95 -9.45 -4.62
C ILE A 59 3.55 -9.71 -5.15
N ASP A 60 3.03 -8.75 -5.90
CA ASP A 60 1.74 -8.84 -6.55
C ASP A 60 1.88 -9.60 -7.88
N HIS A 61 1.10 -10.65 -8.09
CA HIS A 61 1.27 -11.58 -9.23
C HIS A 61 0.79 -11.00 -10.54
N ASP A 62 -0.14 -10.06 -10.50
CA ASP A 62 -0.93 -9.66 -11.67
C ASP A 62 -0.38 -8.39 -12.34
N PRO A 63 -0.37 -7.20 -11.70
CA PRO A 63 0.45 -6.10 -12.18
C PRO A 63 1.95 -6.43 -12.15
N GLY A 64 2.37 -7.43 -11.37
CA GLY A 64 3.77 -7.84 -11.27
C GLY A 64 4.62 -6.85 -10.50
N GLU A 65 4.03 -6.15 -9.53
CA GLU A 65 4.69 -5.15 -8.70
C GLU A 65 5.41 -5.78 -7.51
N VAL A 66 6.50 -5.15 -7.09
CA VAL A 66 7.17 -5.45 -5.82
C VAL A 66 7.04 -4.22 -4.95
N LEU A 67 6.37 -4.35 -3.81
CA LEU A 67 6.06 -3.23 -2.92
C LEU A 67 6.79 -3.42 -1.60
N PHE A 68 7.54 -2.40 -1.19
CA PHE A 68 8.17 -2.35 0.12
C PHE A 68 7.23 -1.73 1.14
N TYR A 69 7.02 -2.41 2.27
CA TYR A 69 6.11 -1.97 3.32
C TYR A 69 6.90 -1.45 4.50
N GLU A 70 6.64 -0.18 4.82
CA GLU A 70 7.20 0.48 5.98
C GLU A 70 6.08 0.70 7.00
N PRO A 71 6.22 0.21 8.25
CA PRO A 71 5.18 0.36 9.25
C PRO A 71 4.92 1.83 9.60
N VAL A 72 3.64 2.19 9.69
CA VAL A 72 3.18 3.53 10.05
C VAL A 72 2.24 3.43 11.24
N ARG A 73 2.56 4.18 12.31
CA ARG A 73 1.65 4.31 13.46
C ARG A 73 0.71 5.49 13.24
N LEU A 74 -0.55 5.18 13.04
CA LEU A 74 -1.64 6.15 13.08
C LEU A 74 -2.00 6.44 14.55
N GLN A 75 -2.37 7.69 14.85
CA GLN A 75 -2.97 8.01 16.16
C GLN A 75 -4.45 7.63 16.20
N GLU A 76 -5.10 7.64 15.03
CA GLU A 76 -6.48 7.22 14.85
C GLU A 76 -6.56 5.69 14.82
N THR A 77 -7.61 5.14 15.45
CA THR A 77 -8.00 3.74 15.24
C THR A 77 -8.93 3.69 14.04
N ILE A 78 -8.47 3.05 12.96
CA ILE A 78 -9.21 2.93 11.71
C ILE A 78 -9.58 1.47 11.48
N GLU A 79 -10.87 1.24 11.27
CA GLU A 79 -11.42 -0.06 10.88
C GLU A 79 -11.63 -0.06 9.35
N PRO A 80 -10.85 -0.80 8.56
CA PRO A 80 -10.90 -0.69 7.10
C PRO A 80 -12.24 -1.10 6.50
N TRP A 81 -12.96 -2.04 7.13
CA TRP A 81 -14.31 -2.47 6.72
C TRP A 81 -15.39 -1.38 6.87
N ALA A 82 -15.13 -0.36 7.67
CA ALA A 82 -16.05 0.77 7.86
C ALA A 82 -15.80 1.91 6.85
N LEU A 83 -14.77 1.80 6.02
CA LEU A 83 -14.39 2.85 5.06
C LEU A 83 -15.18 2.74 3.75
N THR A 84 -15.31 3.87 3.05
CA THR A 84 -15.92 3.93 1.72
C THR A 84 -14.94 4.52 0.71
N VAL A 85 -14.86 3.95 -0.49
CA VAL A 85 -14.03 4.51 -1.58
C VAL A 85 -14.43 5.97 -1.88
N GLY A 86 -13.44 6.85 -1.98
CA GLY A 86 -13.61 8.30 -2.12
C GLY A 86 -13.84 9.07 -0.81
N GLN A 87 -13.92 8.37 0.32
CA GLN A 87 -13.94 9.01 1.64
C GLN A 87 -12.61 9.74 1.88
N THR A 88 -12.72 10.99 2.34
CA THR A 88 -11.57 11.73 2.87
C THR A 88 -11.56 11.62 4.38
N MET A 89 -10.40 11.41 4.99
CA MET A 89 -10.24 11.40 6.44
C MET A 89 -8.92 12.08 6.89
N PRO A 90 -8.91 12.77 8.03
CA PRO A 90 -7.67 13.18 8.68
C PRO A 90 -6.91 11.96 9.20
N LEU A 91 -5.60 11.91 9.00
CA LEU A 91 -4.73 10.87 9.53
C LEU A 91 -3.49 11.52 10.15
N THR A 92 -3.21 11.21 11.41
CA THR A 92 -2.09 11.80 12.16
C THR A 92 -0.95 10.79 12.25
N ILE A 93 0.18 11.14 11.62
CA ILE A 93 1.38 10.32 11.57
C ILE A 93 2.51 11.13 12.21
N ASN A 94 3.12 10.59 13.26
CA ASN A 94 4.19 11.27 14.01
C ASN A 94 3.84 12.71 14.45
N GLY A 95 2.57 12.95 14.81
CA GLY A 95 2.07 14.27 15.22
C GLY A 95 1.78 15.23 14.07
N VAL A 96 1.99 14.81 12.81
CA VAL A 96 1.68 15.61 11.62
C VAL A 96 0.38 15.15 11.00
N LEU A 97 -0.53 16.09 10.78
CA LEU A 97 -1.81 15.85 10.14
C LEU A 97 -1.65 15.70 8.62
N HIS A 98 -2.19 14.61 8.09
CA HIS A 98 -2.26 14.31 6.66
C HIS A 98 -3.72 14.20 6.24
N ARG A 99 -3.97 14.40 4.94
CA ARG A 99 -5.26 14.12 4.31
C ARG A 99 -5.21 12.75 3.63
N GLY A 100 -5.95 11.79 4.15
CA GLY A 100 -6.16 10.48 3.51
C GLY A 100 -7.37 10.51 2.57
N MET A 101 -7.23 9.90 1.39
CA MET A 101 -8.33 9.60 0.46
C MET A 101 -8.37 8.09 0.25
N VAL A 102 -9.49 7.44 0.56
CA VAL A 102 -9.67 5.99 0.33
C VAL A 102 -9.79 5.74 -1.17
N GLU A 103 -8.90 4.92 -1.71
CA GLU A 103 -8.88 4.54 -3.13
C GLU A 103 -9.51 3.17 -3.35
N GLU A 104 -9.38 2.28 -2.36
CA GLU A 104 -9.86 0.92 -2.43
C GLU A 104 -10.23 0.41 -1.03
N VAL A 105 -11.24 -0.45 -0.95
CA VAL A 105 -11.59 -1.25 0.22
C VAL A 105 -11.97 -2.63 -0.29
N THR A 106 -11.20 -3.65 0.08
CA THR A 106 -11.44 -5.01 -0.39
C THR A 106 -10.98 -6.05 0.62
N THR A 107 -11.13 -7.33 0.28
CA THR A 107 -10.80 -8.47 1.14
C THR A 107 -9.83 -9.43 0.48
N GLY A 108 -8.75 -9.77 1.18
CA GLY A 108 -7.87 -10.88 0.84
C GLY A 108 -8.18 -12.11 1.67
N THR A 109 -8.22 -13.29 1.05
CA THR A 109 -8.33 -14.59 1.72
C THR A 109 -6.94 -15.19 1.87
N LEU A 110 -6.56 -15.60 3.08
CA LEU A 110 -5.29 -16.29 3.30
C LEU A 110 -5.34 -17.68 2.66
N GLU A 111 -4.56 -17.90 1.61
CA GLU A 111 -4.55 -19.16 0.87
C GLU A 111 -3.52 -20.13 1.41
N ASN A 112 -2.34 -19.63 1.79
CA ASN A 112 -1.25 -20.46 2.27
C ASN A 112 -0.27 -19.67 3.14
N VAL A 113 0.46 -20.40 3.99
CA VAL A 113 1.53 -19.87 4.83
C VAL A 113 2.79 -20.70 4.60
N VAL A 114 3.92 -20.04 4.37
CA VAL A 114 5.24 -20.67 4.26
C VAL A 114 6.15 -20.15 5.36
N GLY A 115 6.83 -21.04 6.09
CA GLY A 115 7.73 -20.66 7.18
C GLY A 115 6.99 -20.32 8.46
N SER A 116 7.45 -19.30 9.18
CA SER A 116 6.84 -18.85 10.43
C SER A 116 6.66 -17.33 10.43
N PRO A 117 5.94 -16.77 9.45
CA PRO A 117 5.61 -15.36 9.49
C PRO A 117 4.68 -15.10 10.68
N VAL A 118 4.75 -13.91 11.24
CA VAL A 118 3.71 -13.48 12.19
C VAL A 118 2.41 -13.33 11.41
N CYS A 119 1.37 -14.07 11.81
CA CYS A 119 0.08 -14.05 11.14
C CYS A 119 -1.02 -14.39 12.15
N PRO A 120 -2.06 -13.55 12.30
CA PRO A 120 -3.18 -13.83 13.18
C PRO A 120 -4.30 -14.65 12.49
N LEU A 121 -4.22 -14.87 11.18
CA LEU A 121 -5.27 -15.51 10.38
C LEU A 121 -5.02 -17.01 10.23
N ASN A 122 -6.10 -17.77 10.17
CA ASN A 122 -6.09 -19.14 9.70
C ASN A 122 -6.22 -19.21 8.16
N ILE A 123 -5.72 -20.29 7.55
CA ILE A 123 -5.93 -20.54 6.12
C ILE A 123 -7.44 -20.58 5.83
N GLY A 124 -7.87 -19.83 4.81
CA GLY A 124 -9.26 -19.65 4.40
C GLY A 124 -9.96 -18.46 5.06
N GLU A 125 -9.38 -17.84 6.08
CA GLU A 125 -9.92 -16.61 6.67
C GLU A 125 -9.61 -15.38 5.80
N THR A 126 -10.48 -14.38 5.90
CA THR A 126 -10.37 -13.13 5.16
C THR A 126 -9.86 -12.01 6.04
N MET A 127 -9.06 -11.12 5.46
CA MET A 127 -8.79 -9.79 6.01
C MET A 127 -9.41 -8.73 5.10
N THR A 128 -10.02 -7.72 5.70
CA THR A 128 -10.33 -6.47 4.99
C THR A 128 -9.12 -5.54 5.04
N TYR A 129 -8.80 -4.91 3.92
CA TYR A 129 -7.82 -3.84 3.85
C TYR A 129 -8.34 -2.68 3.00
N ALA A 130 -7.75 -1.51 3.20
CA ALA A 130 -8.03 -0.31 2.46
C ALA A 130 -6.74 0.33 1.95
N GLU A 131 -6.71 0.69 0.67
CA GLU A 131 -5.66 1.54 0.10
C GLU A 131 -6.06 3.00 0.27
N VAL A 132 -5.15 3.80 0.80
CA VAL A 132 -5.35 5.22 1.10
C VAL A 132 -4.23 6.03 0.46
N ARG A 133 -4.60 6.99 -0.38
CA ARG A 133 -3.68 8.04 -0.81
C ARG A 133 -3.54 9.07 0.30
N LEU A 134 -2.37 9.14 0.90
CA LEU A 134 -2.00 10.19 1.84
C LEU A 134 -1.52 11.42 1.08
N THR A 135 -1.89 12.59 1.56
CA THR A 135 -1.33 13.89 1.15
C THR A 135 -0.81 14.60 2.38
N ASP A 136 0.47 14.96 2.38
CA ASP A 136 1.09 15.70 3.49
C ASP A 136 0.78 17.22 3.41
N PRO A 137 1.15 18.03 4.42
CA PRO A 137 0.92 19.47 4.39
C PRO A 137 1.62 20.22 3.25
N ALA A 138 2.69 19.65 2.68
CA ALA A 138 3.39 20.20 1.52
C ALA A 138 2.73 19.80 0.18
N GLY A 139 1.68 18.98 0.22
CA GLY A 139 0.95 18.49 -0.95
C GLY A 139 1.58 17.26 -1.61
N VAL A 140 2.60 16.65 -1.00
CA VAL A 140 3.24 15.44 -1.51
C VAL A 140 2.35 14.24 -1.18
N THR A 141 2.15 13.37 -2.17
CA THR A 141 1.30 12.19 -2.03
C THR A 141 2.11 10.92 -1.82
N SER A 142 1.63 10.01 -0.96
CA SER A 142 2.16 8.66 -0.76
C SER A 142 1.03 7.64 -0.64
N ARG A 143 1.34 6.34 -0.76
CA ARG A 143 0.39 5.24 -0.59
C ARG A 143 0.48 4.67 0.82
N LEU A 144 -0.67 4.44 1.43
CA LEU A 144 -0.81 3.81 2.73
C LEU A 144 -1.83 2.68 2.61
N THR A 145 -1.59 1.57 3.29
CA THR A 145 -2.57 0.50 3.43
C THR A 145 -2.91 0.34 4.89
N ILE A 146 -4.19 0.18 5.16
CA ILE A 146 -4.74 -0.07 6.49
C ILE A 146 -5.44 -1.41 6.43
N ASP A 147 -5.01 -2.36 7.25
CA ASP A 147 -5.60 -3.70 7.31
C ASP A 147 -6.26 -3.97 8.66
N SER A 148 -7.11 -5.00 8.67
CA SER A 148 -7.87 -5.41 9.86
C SER A 148 -7.16 -6.46 10.70
N HIS A 149 -5.99 -6.95 10.26
CA HIS A 149 -5.30 -8.04 10.94
C HIS A 149 -4.36 -7.53 12.05
N ARG A 150 -4.15 -6.21 12.17
CA ARG A 150 -3.54 -5.53 13.34
C ARG A 150 -2.19 -6.12 13.74
N PHE A 151 -1.31 -6.19 12.77
CA PHE A 151 -0.01 -6.80 12.94
C PHE A 151 0.84 -6.08 14.01
N ARG A 152 1.15 -6.76 15.14
CA ARG A 152 1.90 -6.17 16.29
C ARG A 152 1.36 -4.81 16.76
N ASP A 153 0.04 -4.67 16.81
CA ASP A 153 -0.68 -3.43 17.12
C ASP A 153 -0.45 -2.28 16.12
N LEU A 154 0.15 -2.57 14.96
CA LEU A 154 0.24 -1.66 13.83
C LEU A 154 -1.01 -1.83 12.97
N LEU A 155 -1.56 -0.69 12.54
CA LEU A 155 -2.77 -0.66 11.72
C LEU A 155 -2.46 -0.32 10.26
N ALA A 156 -1.26 0.18 9.95
CA ALA A 156 -0.99 0.75 8.64
C ALA A 156 0.45 0.62 8.17
N TYR A 157 0.61 0.59 6.84
CA TYR A 157 1.89 0.48 6.15
C TYR A 157 1.97 1.45 5.01
N ARG A 158 3.08 2.19 4.91
CA ARG A 158 3.41 2.95 3.71
C ARG A 158 3.94 1.99 2.65
N LYS A 159 3.46 2.14 1.42
CA LYS A 159 3.84 1.30 0.27
C LYS A 159 4.74 2.07 -0.69
N THR A 160 5.86 1.45 -1.06
CA THR A 160 6.77 1.96 -2.09
C THR A 160 6.97 0.90 -3.18
N SER A 161 6.50 1.17 -4.41
CA SER A 161 6.78 0.29 -5.56
C SER A 161 8.27 0.33 -5.91
N LEU A 162 8.88 -0.83 -6.10
CA LEU A 162 10.30 -0.98 -6.35
C LEU A 162 10.58 -1.41 -7.80
N SER A 163 11.33 -0.59 -8.52
CA SER A 163 11.97 -1.01 -9.77
C SER A 163 12.99 -2.12 -9.54
N THR A 164 13.36 -2.85 -10.59
CA THR A 164 14.41 -3.88 -10.53
C THR A 164 15.73 -3.36 -9.96
N ALA A 165 16.09 -2.11 -10.28
CA ALA A 165 17.28 -1.46 -9.75
C ALA A 165 17.16 -1.20 -8.24
N GLN A 166 16.01 -0.69 -7.79
CA GLN A 166 15.74 -0.45 -6.37
C GLN A 166 15.68 -1.76 -5.57
N GLN A 167 15.10 -2.83 -6.12
CA GLN A 167 15.15 -4.16 -5.49
C GLN A 167 16.60 -4.61 -5.28
N LYS A 168 17.43 -4.55 -6.33
CA LYS A 168 18.84 -4.92 -6.24
C LYS A 168 19.61 -4.04 -5.24
N GLN A 169 19.31 -2.75 -5.20
CA GLN A 169 19.92 -1.82 -4.24
C GLN A 169 19.53 -2.15 -2.80
N LEU A 170 18.24 -2.31 -2.52
CA LEU A 170 17.71 -2.51 -1.17
C LEU A 170 18.04 -3.89 -0.62
N PHE A 171 17.91 -4.94 -1.44
CA PHE A 171 18.00 -6.34 -1.01
C PHE A 171 19.26 -7.07 -1.45
N GLY A 172 20.12 -6.43 -2.27
CA GLY A 172 21.30 -7.06 -2.87
C GLY A 172 21.01 -7.91 -4.11
N ARG A 173 19.74 -8.22 -4.38
CA ARG A 173 19.30 -9.00 -5.54
C ARG A 173 17.87 -8.63 -5.96
N VAL A 174 17.48 -9.07 -7.15
CA VAL A 174 16.12 -8.92 -7.67
C VAL A 174 15.23 -10.01 -7.06
N LEU A 175 14.14 -9.60 -6.40
CA LEU A 175 13.20 -10.51 -5.74
C LEU A 175 12.14 -11.00 -6.69
N TYR A 176 11.68 -10.15 -7.61
CA TYR A 176 10.79 -10.56 -8.67
C TYR A 176 11.07 -9.72 -9.90
N ASN A 177 11.34 -10.41 -11.01
CA ASN A 177 11.53 -9.77 -12.29
C ASN A 177 10.23 -9.91 -13.07
N ARG A 178 9.53 -8.79 -13.27
CA ARG A 178 8.37 -8.74 -14.16
C ARG A 178 8.81 -9.21 -15.53
N ARG A 179 8.39 -10.41 -15.94
CA ARG A 179 8.51 -10.80 -17.34
C ARG A 179 7.53 -9.94 -18.10
N SER A 180 7.99 -9.20 -19.10
CA SER A 180 7.10 -8.63 -20.11
C SER A 180 6.32 -9.79 -20.72
N ALA A 181 5.05 -9.93 -20.35
CA ALA A 181 4.19 -10.91 -20.99
C ALA A 181 4.08 -10.53 -22.49
N PRO A 182 4.37 -11.45 -23.43
CA PRO A 182 4.09 -11.17 -24.83
C PRO A 182 2.57 -11.12 -24.99
N GLY A 183 2.04 -9.95 -25.35
CA GLY A 183 0.65 -9.78 -25.76
C GLY A 183 -0.36 -9.53 -24.63
N ARG A 184 -0.29 -8.36 -24.00
CA ARG A 184 -1.51 -7.70 -23.50
C ARG A 184 -1.39 -6.19 -23.67
N THR A 185 -1.46 -5.78 -24.93
CA THR A 185 -1.68 -4.38 -25.30
C THR A 185 -3.03 -3.95 -24.73
N GLY A 186 -3.04 -2.94 -23.86
CA GLY A 186 -4.26 -2.21 -23.48
C GLY A 186 -5.12 -2.85 -22.39
N ARG A 187 -4.72 -2.67 -21.13
CA ARG A 187 -5.68 -2.39 -20.06
C ARG A 187 -5.04 -1.33 -19.19
N ASN A 188 -5.49 -0.09 -19.35
CA ASN A 188 -5.23 0.98 -18.41
C ASN A 188 -5.89 0.57 -17.09
N ILE A 189 -5.20 -0.24 -16.29
CA ILE A 189 -5.46 -0.29 -14.86
C ILE A 189 -4.98 1.07 -14.37
N GLY A 190 -5.89 1.86 -13.83
CA GLY A 190 -5.61 3.18 -13.30
C GLY A 190 -4.75 3.13 -12.04
N CYS A 191 -3.62 2.44 -12.06
CA CYS A 191 -2.52 2.69 -11.13
C CYS A 191 -1.80 3.90 -11.70
N ALA A 192 -2.20 5.09 -11.26
CA ALA A 192 -1.37 6.26 -11.47
C ALA A 192 -0.02 5.98 -10.81
N VAL A 193 0.99 5.65 -11.61
CA VAL A 193 2.38 5.59 -11.18
C VAL A 193 2.78 7.00 -10.80
N VAL A 194 2.51 7.37 -9.54
CA VAL A 194 3.16 8.52 -8.94
C VAL A 194 4.54 8.02 -8.56
N ALA A 195 5.50 8.23 -9.46
CA ALA A 195 6.90 8.07 -9.14
C ALA A 195 7.25 9.08 -8.03
N ALA A 196 7.19 8.65 -6.78
CA ALA A 196 7.79 9.39 -5.69
C ALA A 196 9.32 9.32 -5.90
N LEU A 197 9.90 10.37 -6.48
CA LEU A 197 11.33 10.58 -6.49
C LEU A 197 11.79 10.87 -5.05
N VAL A 198 11.95 9.83 -4.25
CA VAL A 198 12.63 9.94 -2.95
C VAL A 198 14.12 9.93 -3.23
N SER A 199 14.71 11.11 -3.32
CA SER A 199 16.16 11.27 -3.18
C SER A 199 16.53 10.86 -1.76
N ILE A 200 17.03 9.63 -1.59
CA ILE A 200 17.59 9.16 -0.31
C ILE A 200 18.89 9.94 -0.07
N VAL A 201 18.78 11.09 0.58
CA VAL A 201 19.91 11.72 1.27
C VAL A 201 19.90 11.13 2.68
N LEU A 202 20.66 10.04 2.85
CA LEU A 202 20.98 9.46 4.15
C LEU A 202 21.86 10.45 4.92
N VAL A 203 21.24 11.27 5.79
CA VAL A 203 21.96 11.89 6.91
C VAL A 203 21.83 10.95 8.09
N GLY A 204 22.95 10.31 8.43
CA GLY A 204 23.09 9.56 9.67
C GLY A 204 23.14 10.47 10.89
N GLY A 205 22.57 9.97 11.99
CA GLY A 205 22.66 10.54 13.34
C GLY A 205 21.61 11.61 13.66
N LEU A 206 21.25 11.92 14.90
CA LEU A 206 21.52 11.46 16.25
C LEU A 206 20.48 12.21 17.15
N PHE A 207 20.04 11.58 18.24
CA PHE A 207 19.65 12.17 19.53
C PHE A 207 18.68 13.38 19.68
N SER A 208 17.60 13.11 20.43
CA SER A 208 17.22 13.78 21.71
C SER A 208 16.43 15.11 21.77
N ALA A 209 15.46 15.06 22.70
CA ALA A 209 14.92 16.10 23.59
C ALA A 209 13.96 17.19 23.07
N CYS A 210 12.71 17.06 23.56
CA CYS A 210 11.83 18.07 24.17
C CYS A 210 11.90 19.53 23.70
N SER A 211 10.73 20.09 23.33
CA SER A 211 10.08 21.21 24.02
C SER A 211 8.74 21.59 23.34
N ASN A 212 7.64 21.59 24.12
CA ASN A 212 6.47 22.44 23.85
C ASN A 212 6.75 23.84 24.39
N PRO A 213 6.21 24.91 23.78
CA PRO A 213 5.01 25.51 24.40
C PRO A 213 4.01 26.19 23.42
N GLY A 214 2.75 26.26 23.84
CA GLY A 214 1.97 27.52 23.78
C GLY A 214 0.86 27.69 22.73
N ARG A 215 -0.39 27.47 23.17
CA ARG A 215 -1.64 28.25 22.95
C ARG A 215 -1.74 29.20 21.74
N SER A 216 -2.87 29.12 20.99
CA SER A 216 -4.07 29.97 21.20
C SER A 216 -5.21 29.71 20.19
N ASN A 217 -6.43 29.95 20.66
CA ASN A 217 -7.77 29.78 20.05
C ASN A 217 -8.04 30.51 18.72
N GLY A 218 -9.06 30.02 18.01
CA GLY A 218 -9.82 30.78 17.02
C GLY A 218 -11.04 30.00 16.52
N ASP A 219 -12.18 30.23 17.15
CA ASP A 219 -13.52 29.75 16.75
C ASP A 219 -13.92 30.23 15.34
N ALA A 220 -14.64 29.39 14.59
CA ALA A 220 -15.78 29.79 13.76
C ALA A 220 -16.49 28.55 13.18
N ASP A 221 -17.61 28.18 13.79
CA ASP A 221 -18.76 27.55 13.10
C ASP A 221 -19.59 28.71 12.48
N PRO A 222 -20.30 28.56 11.34
CA PRO A 222 -21.61 27.91 11.42
C PRO A 222 -22.10 27.13 10.17
N THR A 223 -23.02 26.21 10.45
CA THR A 223 -24.32 25.95 9.77
C THR A 223 -24.44 24.98 8.57
N SER A 224 -25.07 23.85 8.91
CA SER A 224 -26.38 23.34 8.44
C SER A 224 -26.48 22.40 7.22
N THR A 225 -27.05 21.22 7.51
CA THR A 225 -28.11 20.45 6.80
C THR A 225 -27.93 20.17 5.31
N SER A 226 -28.12 18.97 4.76
CA SER A 226 -29.12 17.92 5.03
C SER A 226 -28.78 16.63 4.26
N HIS A 227 -29.43 15.54 4.67
CA HIS A 227 -29.35 14.20 4.11
C HIS A 227 -29.79 14.09 2.64
N SER A 228 -29.12 13.21 1.90
CA SER A 228 -29.79 12.33 0.92
C SER A 228 -28.92 11.11 0.64
N GLY A 229 -29.45 9.94 0.96
CA GLY A 229 -28.86 8.66 0.58
C GLY A 229 -28.92 8.45 -0.93
N SER A 230 -27.86 7.91 -1.50
CA SER A 230 -27.89 7.28 -2.82
C SER A 230 -26.77 6.26 -2.90
N SER A 231 -27.15 5.00 -2.73
CA SER A 231 -26.44 3.83 -3.24
C SER A 231 -26.16 4.04 -4.73
N ARG A 232 -24.90 4.09 -5.15
CA ARG A 232 -24.54 3.90 -6.57
C ARG A 232 -23.06 3.59 -6.75
N SER A 233 -22.85 2.35 -7.16
CA SER A 233 -21.71 1.75 -7.83
C SER A 233 -21.13 2.63 -8.94
N TYR A 234 -19.79 2.52 -9.08
CA TYR A 234 -18.94 2.80 -10.25
C TYR A 234 -19.25 4.03 -11.12
N ARG A 235 -18.30 4.98 -11.16
CA ARG A 235 -18.23 6.00 -12.21
C ARG A 235 -16.86 6.05 -12.88
N HIS A 236 -16.84 5.68 -14.16
CA HIS A 236 -15.82 6.06 -15.12
C HIS A 236 -15.71 7.58 -15.28
N ARG A 237 -14.50 8.06 -15.60
CA ARG A 237 -14.17 9.42 -16.07
C ARG A 237 -14.08 9.48 -17.61
N PRO A 238 -14.21 10.68 -18.21
CA PRO A 238 -14.73 10.87 -19.57
C PRO A 238 -13.72 10.62 -20.69
N VAL A 239 -14.27 10.31 -21.86
CA VAL A 239 -13.59 10.17 -23.15
C VAL A 239 -13.04 11.52 -23.61
N TYR A 240 -11.73 11.59 -23.85
CA TYR A 240 -11.12 12.57 -24.74
C TYR A 240 -10.63 11.87 -26.01
N GLY A 241 -11.18 12.30 -27.13
CA GLY A 241 -10.82 11.99 -28.52
C GLY A 241 -11.88 12.73 -29.35
N GLY A 242 -11.61 13.81 -30.06
CA GLY A 242 -10.48 14.05 -30.96
C GLY A 242 -11.02 13.92 -32.38
N GLY A 243 -10.91 14.99 -33.19
CA GLY A 243 -11.14 14.92 -34.63
C GLY A 243 -12.08 15.99 -35.16
N GLY A 244 -11.49 16.96 -35.84
CA GLY A 244 -12.20 17.98 -36.60
C GLY A 244 -12.80 17.46 -37.91
N GLY A 245 -13.63 18.30 -38.51
CA GLY A 245 -14.21 18.10 -39.83
C GLY A 245 -15.12 19.28 -40.14
N GLY A 246 -14.56 20.29 -40.80
CA GLY A 246 -15.32 21.44 -41.27
C GLY A 246 -16.14 21.16 -42.53
N VAL A 247 -17.10 22.05 -42.73
CA VAL A 247 -17.76 22.52 -43.97
C VAL A 247 -18.41 21.51 -44.93
N GLY A 248 -19.68 21.79 -45.26
CA GLY A 248 -20.17 21.56 -46.62
C GLY A 248 -21.66 21.26 -46.79
N LYS A 249 -22.45 22.33 -46.84
CA LYS A 249 -23.80 22.49 -47.44
C LYS A 249 -24.99 21.75 -46.81
#